data_AF-A0A133PLK8-F1
#
_entry.id   AF-A0A133PLK8-F1
#
_cell.length_a   1.000
_cell.length_b   1.000
_cell.length_c   1.000
_cell.angle_alpha   90.00
_cell.angle_beta   90.00
_cell.angle_gamma   90.00
#
_symmetry.space_group_name_H-M   'P 1'
#
loop_
_entity.id
_entity.type
_entity.pdbx_description
1 polymer ?
#
loop_
_entity_poly.entity_id
_entity_poly.type
_entity_poly.pdbx_seq_one_letter_code
_entity_poly.pdbx_strand_id
1 'polypeptide(L)'
;MIDNSITIDGDIYKYYSDKEKLHILSILDIKKMIPVPTDCYERIDFNELEDIRYKDLFQKEYAFCLKIKTKILIKVEKIYKNQKKTGIIRRANCNFSKLEKAMLDWKQ
;
A
#
# COMPACT_ATOMS: atom_id res chain seq x y z
N MET A 1 10.74 10.45 -13.31
CA MET A 1 11.96 9.67 -13.58
C MET A 1 13.14 10.56 -13.25
N ILE A 2 14.26 9.98 -12.87
CA ILE A 2 15.48 10.72 -12.57
C ILE A 2 16.62 10.18 -13.42
N ASP A 3 17.59 11.03 -13.72
CA ASP A 3 18.80 10.62 -14.41
C ASP A 3 19.60 9.63 -13.55
N ASN A 4 20.27 8.67 -14.20
CA ASN A 4 21.03 7.64 -13.51
C ASN A 4 22.19 8.20 -12.67
N SER A 5 22.72 9.38 -13.03
CA SER A 5 23.77 10.09 -12.27
C SER A 5 23.33 10.55 -10.88
N ILE A 6 22.03 10.81 -10.67
CA ILE A 6 21.50 11.27 -9.39
C ILE A 6 21.29 10.07 -8.49
N THR A 7 22.07 9.96 -7.41
CA THR A 7 21.92 8.90 -6.40
C THR A 7 21.97 9.52 -5.02
N ILE A 8 20.92 9.29 -4.24
CA ILE A 8 20.84 9.67 -2.84
C ILE A 8 21.05 8.38 -2.03
N ASP A 9 21.94 8.43 -1.05
CA ASP A 9 22.26 7.26 -0.23
C ASP A 9 21.03 6.82 0.58
N GLY A 10 20.77 5.50 0.60
CA GLY A 10 19.62 4.90 1.27
C GLY A 10 18.31 4.84 0.45
N ASP A 11 18.22 5.52 -0.69
CA ASP A 11 17.03 5.48 -1.55
C ASP A 11 16.94 4.19 -2.40
N ILE A 12 15.72 3.81 -2.78
CA ILE A 12 15.46 2.63 -3.62
C ILE A 12 15.16 3.07 -5.06
N TYR A 13 15.92 2.51 -6.00
CA TYR A 13 15.77 2.81 -7.42
C TYR A 13 15.44 1.56 -8.25
N LYS A 14 14.61 1.74 -9.27
CA LYS A 14 14.39 0.75 -10.33
C LYS A 14 14.86 1.33 -11.66
N TYR A 15 15.92 0.77 -12.23
CA TYR A 15 16.41 1.16 -13.54
C TYR A 15 15.32 0.95 -14.60
N TYR A 16 15.08 2.00 -15.37
CA TYR A 16 14.10 2.01 -16.46
C TYR A 16 14.80 1.95 -17.82
N SER A 17 15.96 2.60 -17.94
CA SER A 17 16.83 2.59 -19.13
C SER A 17 18.29 2.86 -18.75
N ASP A 18 19.18 2.88 -19.75
CA ASP A 18 20.60 3.23 -19.58
C ASP A 18 20.81 4.68 -19.09
N LYS A 19 19.79 5.53 -19.22
CA LYS A 19 19.85 6.95 -18.83
C LYS A 19 18.98 7.29 -17.63
N GLU A 20 17.89 6.55 -17.43
CA GLU A 20 16.86 6.91 -16.45
C GLU A 20 16.52 5.78 -15.48
N LYS A 21 16.24 6.17 -14.25
CA LYS A 21 15.71 5.30 -13.19
C LYS A 21 14.48 5.90 -12.53
N LEU A 22 13.68 5.01 -11.95
CA LEU A 22 12.54 5.35 -11.12
C LEU A 22 12.97 5.36 -9.67
N HIS A 23 12.89 6.50 -9.01
CA HIS A 23 12.96 6.58 -7.56
C HIS A 23 11.65 6.05 -6.96
N ILE A 24 11.72 4.98 -6.18
CA ILE A 24 10.58 4.37 -5.50
C ILE A 24 10.41 5.07 -4.15
N LEU A 25 9.38 5.91 -4.05
CA LEU A 25 9.04 6.61 -2.82
C LEU A 25 8.32 5.69 -1.82
N SER A 26 7.40 4.86 -2.31
CA SER A 26 6.64 3.92 -1.47
C SER A 26 5.98 2.81 -2.27
N ILE A 27 5.49 1.80 -1.52
CA ILE A 27 4.84 0.60 -2.06
C ILE A 27 3.55 0.33 -1.28
N LEU A 28 2.43 0.21 -1.99
CA LEU A 28 1.18 -0.28 -1.42
C LEU A 28 1.07 -1.81 -1.58
N ASP A 29 1.34 -2.56 -0.51
CA ASP A 29 1.27 -4.03 -0.54
C ASP A 29 -0.14 -4.57 -0.26
N ILE A 30 -0.96 -4.62 -1.31
CA ILE A 30 -2.33 -5.15 -1.25
C ILE A 30 -2.43 -6.63 -0.89
N LYS A 31 -1.32 -7.40 -0.93
CA LYS A 31 -1.33 -8.81 -0.51
C LYS A 31 -1.42 -8.94 1.01
N LYS A 32 -1.06 -7.87 1.72
CA LYS A 32 -1.02 -7.76 3.18
C LYS A 32 -2.17 -6.95 3.75
N MET A 33 -3.20 -6.66 2.96
CA MET A 33 -4.39 -5.98 3.47
C MET A 33 -5.05 -6.81 4.58
N ILE A 34 -5.59 -6.09 5.57
CA ILE A 34 -6.23 -6.66 6.76
C ILE A 34 -7.62 -6.05 6.92
N PRO A 35 -8.61 -6.81 7.42
CA PRO A 35 -9.85 -6.25 7.91
C PRO A 35 -9.57 -5.59 9.27
N VAL A 36 -10.16 -4.42 9.51
CA VAL A 36 -9.95 -3.63 10.74
C VAL A 36 -11.32 -3.21 11.31
N PRO A 37 -11.57 -3.39 12.62
CA PRO A 37 -12.76 -2.87 13.28
C PRO A 37 -12.86 -1.34 13.19
N THR A 38 -14.08 -0.79 13.20
CA THR A 38 -14.33 0.65 12.99
C THR A 38 -13.69 1.56 14.03
N ASP A 39 -13.51 1.09 15.25
CA ASP A 39 -12.91 1.77 16.39
C ASP A 39 -11.39 1.56 16.52
N CYS A 40 -10.80 0.76 15.62
CA CYS A 40 -9.38 0.41 15.65
C CYS A 40 -8.54 1.15 14.59
N TYR A 41 -9.09 2.20 13.97
CA TYR A 41 -8.36 3.08 13.08
C TYR A 41 -8.84 4.52 13.21
N GLU A 42 -7.93 5.44 12.89
CA GLU A 42 -8.19 6.87 12.91
C GLU A 42 -7.90 7.46 11.55
N ARG A 43 -8.60 8.54 11.22
CA ARG A 43 -8.32 9.30 10.00
C ARG A 43 -7.17 10.25 10.29
N ILE A 44 -6.12 10.17 9.49
CA ILE A 44 -5.03 11.14 9.53
C ILE A 44 -5.51 12.45 8.89
N ASP A 45 -5.46 13.55 9.64
CA ASP A 45 -5.54 14.91 9.08
C ASP A 45 -4.14 15.40 8.72
N PHE A 46 -3.90 15.66 7.43
CA PHE A 46 -2.60 16.13 6.97
C PHE A 46 -2.24 17.52 7.52
N ASN A 47 -3.21 18.30 8.01
CA ASN A 47 -2.95 19.59 8.63
C ASN A 47 -2.32 19.48 10.01
N GLU A 48 -2.51 18.35 10.69
CA GLU A 48 -1.97 18.09 12.04
C GLU A 48 -0.53 17.52 12.00
N LEU A 49 0.00 17.22 10.80
CA LEU A 49 1.37 16.73 10.64
C LEU A 49 2.37 17.90 10.74
N GLU A 50 3.21 17.89 11.78
CA GLU A 50 4.25 18.90 12.03
C GLU A 50 5.45 18.79 11.08
N ASP A 51 5.89 17.57 10.74
CA ASP A 51 7.01 17.37 9.80
C ASP A 51 6.55 17.69 8.37
N ILE A 52 7.03 18.81 7.85
CA ILE A 52 6.71 19.34 6.52
C ILE A 52 7.13 18.36 5.41
N ARG A 53 8.29 17.69 5.54
CA ARG A 53 8.78 16.76 4.52
C ARG A 53 7.93 15.50 4.50
N TYR A 54 7.57 15.01 5.68
CA TYR A 54 6.68 13.86 5.82
C TYR A 54 5.29 14.17 5.25
N LYS A 55 4.75 15.35 5.56
CA LYS A 55 3.47 15.83 5.03
C LYS A 55 3.47 15.92 3.50
N ASP A 56 4.50 16.50 2.90
CA ASP A 56 4.64 16.60 1.44
C ASP A 56 4.72 15.20 0.78
N LEU A 57 5.49 14.28 1.37
CA LEU A 57 5.56 12.89 0.91
C LEU A 57 4.16 12.22 0.96
N PHE A 58 3.48 12.28 2.10
CA PHE A 58 2.14 11.71 2.28
C PHE A 58 1.11 12.27 1.30
N GLN A 59 1.15 13.58 1.05
CA GLN A 59 0.27 14.23 0.08
C GLN A 59 0.50 13.70 -1.33
N LYS A 60 1.76 13.54 -1.75
CA LYS A 60 2.12 12.95 -3.05
C LYS A 60 1.64 11.51 -3.18
N GLU A 61 1.81 10.70 -2.13
CA GLU A 61 1.36 9.31 -2.09
C GLU A 61 -0.16 9.18 -2.15
N TYR A 62 -0.88 10.01 -1.40
CA TYR A 62 -2.33 10.05 -1.40
C TYR A 62 -2.88 10.46 -2.77
N ALA A 63 -2.33 11.53 -3.36
CA ALA A 63 -2.71 11.98 -4.71
C ALA A 63 -2.46 10.89 -5.77
N PHE A 64 -1.34 10.17 -5.66
CA PHE A 64 -1.06 9.02 -6.52
C PHE A 64 -2.10 7.91 -6.36
N CYS A 65 -2.43 7.52 -5.12
CA CYS A 65 -3.43 6.51 -4.84
C CYS A 65 -4.80 6.89 -5.40
N LEU A 66 -5.22 8.16 -5.27
CA LEU A 66 -6.47 8.65 -5.86
C LEU A 66 -6.50 8.48 -7.37
N LYS A 67 -5.41 8.84 -8.08
CA LYS A 67 -5.30 8.71 -9.53
C LYS A 67 -5.46 7.27 -10.03
N ILE A 68 -5.03 6.29 -9.24
CA ILE A 68 -5.10 4.86 -9.62
C ILE A 68 -6.12 4.05 -8.81
N LYS A 69 -7.00 4.71 -8.04
CA LYS A 69 -7.94 4.08 -7.09
C LYS A 69 -8.72 2.91 -7.71
N THR A 70 -9.30 3.12 -8.88
CA THR A 70 -10.07 2.07 -9.58
C THR A 70 -9.24 0.84 -9.89
N LYS A 71 -7.98 1.02 -10.33
CA LYS A 71 -7.08 -0.10 -10.62
C LYS A 71 -6.70 -0.86 -9.35
N ILE A 72 -6.49 -0.15 -8.23
CA ILE A 72 -6.24 -0.77 -6.92
C ILE A 72 -7.43 -1.63 -6.52
N LEU A 73 -8.65 -1.08 -6.55
CA LEU A 73 -9.88 -1.77 -6.15
C LEU A 73 -10.12 -3.05 -6.95
N ILE A 74 -10.03 -2.98 -8.29
CA ILE A 74 -10.18 -4.15 -9.17
C ILE A 74 -9.19 -5.26 -8.78
N LYS A 75 -7.93 -4.90 -8.49
CA LYS A 75 -6.89 -5.86 -8.16
C LYS A 75 -7.09 -6.47 -6.78
N VAL A 76 -7.46 -5.65 -5.78
CA VAL A 76 -7.80 -6.08 -4.42
C VAL A 76 -8.96 -7.07 -4.45
N GLU A 77 -10.06 -6.72 -5.11
CA GLU A 77 -11.23 -7.58 -5.22
C GLU A 77 -10.90 -8.91 -5.88
N LYS A 78 -10.12 -8.90 -6.97
CA LYS A 78 -9.71 -10.11 -7.66
C LYS A 78 -8.89 -11.02 -6.75
N ILE A 79 -7.92 -10.48 -6.01
CA ILE A 79 -7.09 -11.26 -5.10
C ILE A 79 -7.94 -11.86 -3.97
N TYR A 80 -8.82 -11.06 -3.38
CA TYR A 80 -9.73 -11.48 -2.31
C TYR A 80 -10.68 -12.58 -2.77
N LYS A 81 -11.47 -12.32 -3.83
CA LYS A 81 -12.46 -13.26 -4.37
C LYS A 81 -11.82 -14.58 -4.81
N ASN A 82 -10.63 -14.53 -5.42
CA ASN A 82 -9.91 -15.74 -5.81
C ASN A 82 -9.49 -16.57 -4.58
N GLN A 83 -8.98 -15.94 -3.52
CA GLN A 83 -8.64 -16.66 -2.29
C GLN A 83 -9.89 -17.27 -1.65
N LYS A 84 -11.00 -16.54 -1.59
CA LYS A 84 -12.28 -17.04 -1.05
C LYS A 84 -12.85 -18.21 -1.85
N LYS A 85 -12.77 -18.15 -3.18
CA LYS A 85 -13.27 -19.21 -4.07
C LYS A 85 -12.41 -20.47 -4.03
N THR A 86 -11.09 -20.33 -4.01
CA THR A 86 -10.16 -21.47 -4.16
C THR A 86 -9.65 -22.03 -2.85
N GLY A 87 -9.68 -21.24 -1.76
CA GLY A 87 -9.02 -21.57 -0.50
C GLY A 87 -7.49 -21.51 -0.55
N ILE A 88 -6.88 -21.25 -1.71
CA ILE A 88 -5.42 -21.27 -1.88
C ILE A 88 -4.82 -19.94 -1.42
N ILE A 89 -3.95 -20.01 -0.42
CA ILE A 89 -3.18 -18.87 0.06
C ILE A 89 -1.83 -18.86 -0.66
N ARG A 90 -1.63 -17.88 -1.53
CA ARG A 90 -0.37 -17.72 -2.26
C ARG A 90 0.74 -17.24 -1.32
N ARG A 91 2.00 -17.53 -1.67
CA ARG A 91 3.18 -17.10 -0.90
C ARG A 91 3.12 -15.60 -0.61
N ALA A 92 3.37 -15.24 0.64
CA ALA A 92 3.36 -13.88 1.17
C ALA A 92 2.01 -13.14 1.10
N ASN A 93 0.91 -13.82 0.77
CA ASN A 93 -0.43 -13.25 0.95
C ASN A 93 -0.92 -13.53 2.37
N CYS A 94 -1.65 -12.57 2.94
CA CYS A 94 -2.43 -12.83 4.13
C CYS A 94 -3.53 -13.88 3.86
N ASN A 95 -3.87 -14.64 4.90
CA ASN A 95 -5.06 -15.49 4.90
C ASN A 95 -6.27 -14.66 5.34
N PHE A 96 -7.07 -14.20 4.38
CA PHE A 96 -8.18 -13.28 4.64
C PHE A 96 -9.26 -13.92 5.51
N SER A 97 -9.59 -15.20 5.30
CA SER A 97 -10.59 -15.89 6.13
C SER A 97 -10.16 -16.00 7.59
N LYS A 98 -8.87 -16.24 7.86
CA LYS A 98 -8.36 -16.24 9.24
C LYS A 98 -8.37 -14.84 9.86
N LEU A 99 -8.01 -13.81 9.09
CA LEU A 99 -8.01 -12.44 9.57
C LEU A 99 -9.42 -11.91 9.85
N GLU A 100 -10.39 -12.21 8.98
CA GLU A 100 -11.80 -11.85 9.22
C GLU A 100 -12.34 -12.55 10.45
N LYS A 101 -12.02 -13.84 10.64
CA LYS A 101 -12.40 -14.55 11.86
C LYS A 101 -11.76 -13.89 13.09
N ALA A 102 -10.46 -13.59 13.04
CA ALA A 102 -9.77 -12.92 14.14
C ALA A 102 -10.38 -11.54 14.45
N MET A 103 -10.78 -10.78 13.43
CA MET A 103 -11.48 -9.50 13.59
C MET A 103 -12.85 -9.68 14.25
N LEU A 104 -13.60 -10.73 13.90
CA LEU A 104 -14.89 -11.03 14.53
C LEU A 104 -14.73 -11.47 15.99
N ASP A 105 -13.73 -12.31 16.26
CA ASP A 105 -13.38 -12.80 17.59
C ASP A 105 -12.79 -11.70 18.49
N TRP A 106 -12.24 -10.63 17.89
CA TRP A 106 -11.71 -9.45 18.60
C TRP A 106 -12.78 -8.68 19.36
N LYS A 107 -14.08 -8.93 19.12
CA LYS A 107 -15.15 -8.36 19.95
C LYS A 107 -15.00 -8.85 21.42
N GLN A 108 -14.24 -8.09 22.19
CA GLN A 108 -14.12 -8.10 23.64
C GLN A 108 -14.29 -6.67 24.15
#